data_AF-A0A6P4F8G7-F1
#
_entry.id   AF-A0A6P4F8G7-F1
#
_cell.length_a   1.000
_cell.length_b   1.000
_cell.length_c   1.000
_cell.angle_alpha   90.00
_cell.angle_beta   90.00
_cell.angle_gamma   90.00
#
_symmetry.space_group_name_H-M   'P 1'
#
loop_
_entity.id
_entity.type
_entity.pdbx_description
1 polymer ?
#
loop_
_entity_poly.entity_id
_entity_poly.type
_entity_poly.pdbx_seq_one_letter_code
_entity_poly.pdbx_strand_id
1 'polypeptide(L)'
;MLQGIIQRTCLAVVNTAQSMIVRDKHAFNRAVLKPKVRCHFPKPMEVKRINVHGWDARMSTPEGRRVLMNRILRGRHNLSH
;
A
#
# COMPACT_ATOMS: atom_id res chain seq x y z
N MET A 1 -7.55 58.08 -5.44
CA MET A 1 -8.25 56.92 -4.84
C MET A 1 -8.00 55.61 -5.60
N LEU A 2 -8.04 55.62 -6.95
CA LEU A 2 -7.83 54.42 -7.79
C LEU A 2 -6.44 53.76 -7.61
N GLN A 3 -5.36 54.55 -7.52
CA GLN A 3 -4.00 54.03 -7.32
C GLN A 3 -3.83 53.23 -6.01
N GLY A 4 -4.47 53.68 -4.93
CA GLY A 4 -4.42 52.98 -3.64
C GLY A 4 -5.23 51.68 -3.63
N ILE A 5 -6.31 51.60 -4.41
CA ILE A 5 -7.08 50.37 -4.60
C ILE A 5 -6.26 49.36 -5.40
N ILE A 6 -5.62 49.80 -6.49
CA ILE A 6 -4.75 48.95 -7.33
C ILE A 6 -3.59 48.38 -6.50
N GLN A 7 -2.90 49.23 -5.74
CA GLN A 7 -1.79 48.79 -4.87
C GLN A 7 -2.24 47.76 -3.83
N ARG A 8 -3.41 47.94 -3.21
CA ARG A 8 -3.97 47.00 -2.22
C ARG A 8 -4.38 45.67 -2.86
N THR A 9 -4.97 45.70 -4.05
CA THR A 9 -5.30 44.48 -4.79
C THR A 9 -4.06 43.72 -5.24
N CYS A 10 -3.02 44.42 -5.72
CA CYS A 10 -1.76 43.78 -6.09
C CYS A 10 -1.06 43.14 -4.88
N LEU A 11 -1.03 43.82 -3.73
CA LEU A 11 -0.50 43.26 -2.49
C LEU A 11 -1.28 42.02 -2.01
N ALA A 12 -2.61 42.04 -2.10
CA ALA A 12 -3.45 40.88 -1.76
C ALA A 12 -3.18 39.69 -2.71
N VAL A 13 -3.00 39.95 -4.01
CA VAL A 13 -2.65 38.93 -5.00
C VAL A 13 -1.26 38.34 -4.72
N VAL A 14 -0.27 39.17 -4.38
CA VAL A 14 1.08 38.70 -4.04
C VAL A 14 1.08 37.86 -2.76
N ASN A 15 0.35 38.27 -1.73
CA ASN A 15 0.26 37.54 -0.47
C ASN A 15 -0.49 36.20 -0.63
N THR A 16 -1.56 36.17 -1.42
CA THR A 16 -2.29 34.92 -1.72
C THR A 16 -1.43 33.98 -2.57
N ALA A 17 -0.70 34.48 -3.57
CA ALA A 17 0.26 33.71 -4.36
C ALA A 17 1.38 33.11 -3.48
N GLN A 18 1.95 33.90 -2.58
CA GLN A 18 2.96 33.41 -1.62
C GLN A 18 2.39 32.33 -0.69
N SER A 19 1.15 32.48 -0.21
CA SER A 19 0.50 31.47 0.64
C SER A 19 0.23 30.14 -0.09
N MET A 20 -0.06 30.19 -1.40
CA MET A 20 -0.25 29.00 -2.23
C MET A 20 1.08 28.25 -2.45
N ILE A 21 2.18 28.97 -2.69
CA ILE A 21 3.52 28.38 -2.87
C ILE A 21 4.06 27.79 -1.55
N VAL A 22 3.79 28.43 -0.41
CA VAL A 22 4.25 27.92 0.91
C VAL A 22 3.43 26.72 1.40
N ARG A 23 2.15 26.61 1.02
CA ARG A 23 1.29 25.47 1.39
C ARG A 23 1.80 24.13 0.87
N ASP A 24 2.51 24.10 -0.26
CA ASP A 24 3.08 22.86 -0.81
C ASP A 24 4.22 22.28 0.06
N LYS A 25 4.90 23.09 0.89
CA LYS A 25 5.95 22.59 1.79
C LYS A 25 5.40 21.77 2.96
N HIS A 26 4.12 21.94 3.29
CA HIS A 26 3.44 21.21 4.37
C HIS A 26 2.39 20.20 3.87
N ALA A 27 2.23 20.05 2.57
CA ALA A 27 1.50 18.91 2.02
C ALA A 27 2.31 17.65 2.32
N PHE A 28 1.88 16.89 3.34
CA PHE A 28 2.44 15.61 3.74
C PHE A 28 2.50 14.70 2.51
N ASN A 29 3.64 14.67 1.82
CA ASN A 29 3.77 13.96 0.56
C ASN A 29 3.78 12.46 0.86
N ARG A 30 2.59 11.85 0.84
CA ARG A 30 2.36 10.45 1.18
C ARG A 30 3.19 9.51 0.30
N ALA A 31 3.64 9.94 -0.88
CA ALA A 31 4.53 9.16 -1.73
C ALA A 31 5.94 9.02 -1.14
N VAL A 32 6.47 10.06 -0.49
CA VAL A 32 7.79 10.04 0.18
C VAL A 32 7.80 9.12 1.40
N LEU A 33 6.66 9.02 2.08
CA LEU A 33 6.50 8.19 3.28
C LEU A 33 6.19 6.72 2.98
N LYS A 34 5.92 6.35 1.72
CA LYS A 34 5.74 4.94 1.37
C LYS A 34 7.10 4.25 1.46
N PRO A 35 7.25 3.20 2.28
CA PRO A 35 8.46 2.39 2.24
C PRO A 35 8.68 1.91 0.80
N LYS A 36 9.94 1.84 0.35
CA LYS A 36 10.31 1.34 -0.99
C LYS A 36 9.49 0.08 -1.27
N VAL A 37 8.56 0.16 -2.22
CA VAL A 37 7.78 -0.99 -2.67
C VAL A 37 8.79 -2.01 -3.18
N ARG A 38 8.88 -3.17 -2.53
CA ARG A 38 9.78 -4.23 -2.96
C ARG A 38 9.35 -4.65 -4.37
N CYS A 39 10.18 -4.31 -5.36
CA CYS A 39 9.94 -4.61 -6.77
C CYS A 39 10.39 -6.02 -7.17
N HIS A 40 11.00 -6.77 -6.24
CA HIS A 40 11.41 -8.14 -6.48
C HIS A 40 10.34 -9.11 -5.97
N PHE A 41 9.77 -9.86 -6.91
CA PHE A 41 8.94 -11.01 -6.59
C PHE A 41 9.77 -12.02 -5.77
N PRO A 42 9.17 -12.71 -4.77
CA PRO A 42 9.87 -13.75 -4.04
C PRO A 42 10.50 -14.77 -5.00
N LYS A 43 11.78 -15.11 -4.80
CA LYS A 43 12.43 -16.15 -5.60
C LYS A 43 11.71 -17.49 -5.37
N PRO A 44 11.23 -18.17 -6.42
CA PRO A 44 10.56 -19.45 -6.25
C PRO A 44 11.54 -20.48 -5.72
N MET A 45 11.13 -21.23 -4.69
CA MET A 45 11.91 -22.33 -4.11
C MET A 45 10.95 -23.48 -3.78
N GLU A 46 11.08 -24.56 -4.54
CA GLU A 46 10.13 -25.67 -4.50
C GLU A 46 10.15 -26.41 -3.17
N VAL A 47 11.35 -26.63 -2.62
CA VAL A 47 11.55 -27.24 -1.30
C VAL A 47 10.80 -26.46 -0.22
N LYS A 48 10.90 -25.13 -0.23
CA LYS A 48 10.20 -24.28 0.73
C LYS A 48 8.68 -24.33 0.50
N ARG A 49 8.24 -24.35 -0.76
CA ARG A 49 6.81 -24.42 -1.11
C ARG A 49 6.16 -25.68 -0.55
N ILE A 50 6.77 -26.84 -0.75
CA ILE A 50 6.27 -28.14 -0.29
C ILE A 50 6.37 -28.23 1.24
N ASN A 51 7.52 -27.87 1.83
CA ASN A 51 7.71 -28.01 3.28
C ASN A 51 6.80 -27.10 4.11
N VAL A 52 6.51 -25.88 3.62
CA VAL A 52 5.72 -24.90 4.38
C VAL A 52 4.22 -25.00 4.04
N HIS A 53 3.87 -25.37 2.82
CA HIS A 53 2.49 -25.31 2.36
C HIS A 53 1.94 -26.60 1.75
N GLY A 54 2.75 -27.67 1.71
CA GLY A 54 2.37 -28.96 1.16
C GLY A 54 1.39 -29.72 2.04
N TRP A 55 0.92 -30.85 1.53
CA TRP A 55 -0.09 -31.69 2.19
C TRP A 55 0.32 -32.12 3.60
N ASP A 56 1.52 -32.65 3.77
CA ASP A 56 1.98 -33.18 5.07
C ASP A 56 2.08 -32.08 6.13
N ALA A 57 2.53 -30.89 5.72
CA ALA A 57 2.57 -29.71 6.58
C ALA A 57 1.18 -29.26 7.05
N ARG A 58 0.13 -29.46 6.22
CA ARG A 58 -1.25 -29.20 6.60
C ARG A 58 -1.82 -30.29 7.50
N MET A 59 -1.48 -31.55 7.24
CA MET A 59 -1.97 -32.69 8.03
C MET A 59 -1.37 -32.75 9.44
N SER A 60 -0.15 -32.26 9.63
CA SER A 60 0.56 -32.31 10.93
C SER A 60 -0.11 -31.50 12.03
N THR A 61 -0.83 -30.41 11.70
CA THR A 61 -1.48 -29.54 12.68
C THR A 61 -3.01 -29.64 12.63
N PRO A 62 -3.71 -29.50 13.76
CA PRO A 62 -5.18 -29.52 13.76
C PRO A 62 -5.78 -28.38 12.91
N GLU A 63 -5.19 -27.18 12.95
CA GLU A 63 -5.64 -26.05 12.15
C GLU A 63 -5.38 -26.25 10.64
N GLY A 64 -4.26 -26.89 10.28
CA GLY A 64 -3.99 -27.24 8.90
C GLY A 64 -5.03 -28.21 8.33
N ARG A 65 -5.45 -29.22 9.11
CA ARG A 65 -6.54 -30.12 8.74
C ARG A 65 -7.87 -29.38 8.56
N ARG A 66 -8.17 -28.41 9.44
CA ARG A 66 -9.37 -27.55 9.31
C ARG A 66 -9.35 -26.73 8.02
N VAL A 67 -8.19 -26.19 7.62
CA VAL A 67 -8.03 -25.48 6.35
C VAL A 67 -8.33 -26.42 5.16
N LEU A 68 -7.84 -27.66 5.18
CA LEU A 68 -8.14 -28.63 4.13
C LEU A 68 -9.63 -28.96 4.06
N MET A 69 -10.29 -29.20 5.20
CA MET A 69 -11.74 -29.42 5.27
C MET A 69 -12.51 -28.25 4.64
N ASN A 70 -12.16 -27.01 4.99
CA ASN A 70 -12.80 -25.82 4.41
C ASN A 70 -12.60 -25.70 2.89
N ARG A 71 -11.42 -26.10 2.38
CA ARG A 71 -11.14 -26.09 0.93
C ARG A 71 -11.93 -27.16 0.19
N ILE A 72 -12.10 -28.34 0.79
CA ILE A 72 -12.95 -29.42 0.25
C ILE A 72 -14.41 -28.97 0.22
N LEU A 73 -14.92 -28.42 1.32
CA LEU A 73 -16.30 -27.92 1.40
C LEU A 73 -16.59 -26.80 0.40
N ARG A 74 -15.59 -25.96 0.12
CA ARG A 74 -15.69 -24.93 -0.93
C ARG A 74 -15.58 -25.49 -2.36
N GLY A 75 -15.17 -26.75 -2.52
CA GLY A 75 -14.98 -27.38 -3.84
C GLY A 75 -13.74 -26.87 -4.58
N ARG A 76 -12.65 -26.55 -3.86
CA ARG A 76 -11.39 -26.14 -4.52
C ARG A 76 -10.70 -27.37 -5.14
N HIS A 77 -10.33 -27.27 -6.41
CA HIS A 77 -9.58 -28.32 -7.12
C HIS A 77 -8.20 -28.59 -6.48
N ASN A 78 -7.43 -27.54 -6.20
CA ASN A 78 -6.18 -27.65 -5.45
C ASN A 78 -6.47 -27.43 -3.95
N LEU A 79 -6.15 -28.42 -3.11
CA LEU A 79 -6.32 -28.36 -1.65
C LEU A 79 -5.06 -27.89 -0.93
N SER A 80 -3.90 -28.34 -1.40
CA SER A 80 -2.60 -27.98 -0.86
C SER A 80 -1.58 -27.81 -1.99
N HIS A 81 -0.47 -27.15 -1.67
CA HIS A 81 0.63 -27.01 -2.62
C HIS A 81 1.27 -28.35 -2.97
#